data_AF-A0A1Y1JSN1-F1
#
_entry.id   AF-A0A1Y1JSN1-F1
#
_cell.length_a   1.000
_cell.length_b   1.000
_cell.length_c   1.000
_cell.angle_alpha   90.00
_cell.angle_beta   90.00
_cell.angle_gamma   90.00
#
_symmetry.space_group_name_H-M   'P 1'
#
loop_
_entity.id
_entity.type
_entity.pdbx_description
1 polymer ?
#
loop_
_entity_poly.entity_id
_entity_poly.type
_entity_poly.pdbx_seq_one_letter_code
_entity_poly.pdbx_strand_id
1 'polypeptide(L)'
;MMDIFRKDFNYYKQKDSSLQDVLNFNDFSSIKDKVEKIEVCTNCESMFGLKHPKEWEIYKLISNSGFIFIKNPFTPVGQRYWIMRCLKDYPRSPNKTNLDAHSVIGEWSPFNDSNGNNLLLNKLRWATLGYHHNWNTK
;
A
#
# COMPACT_ATOMS: atom_id res chain seq x y z
N MET A 1 14.68 -25.09 -15.78
CA MET A 1 15.13 -23.68 -15.79
C MET A 1 14.29 -22.93 -14.76
N MET A 2 14.90 -22.27 -13.77
CA MET A 2 14.15 -21.53 -12.75
C MET A 2 13.63 -20.23 -13.37
N ASP A 3 12.34 -19.93 -13.20
CA ASP A 3 11.73 -18.67 -13.63
C ASP A 3 12.50 -17.48 -13.03
N ILE A 4 12.85 -16.51 -13.89
CA ILE A 4 13.62 -15.31 -13.55
C ILE A 4 12.91 -14.54 -12.44
N PHE A 5 11.57 -14.44 -12.50
CA PHE A 5 10.80 -13.76 -11.47
C PHE A 5 10.98 -14.42 -10.09
N ARG A 6 10.92 -15.76 -10.05
CA ARG A 6 11.10 -16.53 -8.81
C ARG A 6 12.51 -16.36 -8.25
N LYS A 7 13.52 -16.30 -9.11
CA LYS A 7 14.91 -16.07 -8.71
C LYS A 7 15.06 -14.70 -8.05
N ASP A 8 14.56 -13.64 -8.68
CA ASP A 8 14.66 -12.27 -8.17
C ASP A 8 13.84 -12.08 -6.88
N PHE A 9 12.63 -12.64 -6.83
CA PHE A 9 11.81 -12.65 -5.61
C PHE A 9 12.55 -13.32 -4.45
N ASN A 10 13.15 -14.50 -4.68
CA ASN A 10 13.90 -15.20 -3.65
C ASN A 10 15.17 -14.44 -3.23
N TYR A 11 15.80 -13.70 -4.15
CA TYR A 11 16.94 -12.84 -3.82
C TYR A 11 16.54 -11.75 -2.83
N TYR A 12 15.53 -10.92 -3.15
CA TYR A 12 15.11 -9.80 -2.28
C TYR A 12 14.36 -10.22 -1.00
N LYS A 13 13.83 -11.45 -0.95
CA LYS A 13 13.20 -11.97 0.27
C LYS A 13 14.23 -12.29 1.37
N GLN A 14 15.49 -12.48 1.01
CA GLN A 14 16.55 -12.75 1.99
C GLN A 14 16.87 -11.50 2.81
N LYS A 15 17.38 -11.70 4.04
CA LYS A 15 17.58 -10.60 5.01
C LYS A 15 18.61 -9.55 4.55
N ASP A 16 19.66 -9.99 3.86
CA ASP A 16 20.85 -9.17 3.58
C ASP A 16 21.10 -8.98 2.07
N SER A 17 20.04 -8.97 1.25
CA SER A 17 20.16 -8.70 -0.19
C SER A 17 20.53 -7.25 -0.48
N SER A 18 21.36 -7.01 -1.51
CA SER A 18 21.63 -5.66 -1.99
C SER A 18 20.36 -5.02 -2.57
N LEU A 19 20.16 -3.73 -2.30
CA LEU A 19 19.06 -2.94 -2.86
C LEU A 19 19.49 -2.04 -4.03
N GLN A 20 20.72 -2.20 -4.54
CA GLN A 20 21.28 -1.34 -5.60
C GLN A 20 20.45 -1.35 -6.89
N ASP A 21 19.84 -2.49 -7.22
CA ASP A 21 18.99 -2.64 -8.40
C ASP A 21 17.53 -2.22 -8.15
N VAL A 22 17.15 -1.88 -6.91
CA VAL A 22 15.82 -1.39 -6.56
C VAL A 22 15.69 0.07 -6.99
N LEU A 23 14.67 0.37 -7.78
CA LEU A 23 14.39 1.74 -8.21
C LEU A 23 14.07 2.63 -6.99
N ASN A 24 14.86 3.68 -6.80
CA ASN A 24 14.66 4.64 -5.71
C ASN A 24 14.10 5.97 -6.25
N PHE A 25 12.78 6.14 -6.14
CA PHE A 25 12.09 7.37 -6.55
C PHE A 25 12.36 8.58 -5.64
N ASN A 26 13.09 8.41 -4.53
CA ASN A 26 13.58 9.53 -3.73
C ASN A 26 14.91 10.09 -4.27
N ASP A 27 15.62 9.35 -5.12
CA ASP A 27 16.87 9.75 -5.77
C ASP A 27 16.71 9.69 -7.29
N PHE A 28 16.24 10.80 -7.88
CA PHE A 28 15.98 10.89 -9.32
C PHE A 28 17.23 10.61 -10.16
N SER A 29 18.43 10.91 -9.64
CA SER A 29 19.68 10.69 -10.38
C SER A 29 19.91 9.21 -10.69
N SER A 30 19.46 8.32 -9.81
CA SER A 30 19.58 6.87 -9.95
C SER A 30 18.59 6.23 -10.95
N ILE A 31 17.52 6.95 -11.32
CA ILE A 31 16.43 6.41 -12.14
C ILE A 31 16.12 7.20 -13.41
N LYS A 32 16.82 8.32 -13.67
CA LYS A 32 16.55 9.25 -14.78
C LYS A 32 16.40 8.59 -16.15
N ASP A 33 17.16 7.52 -16.43
CA ASP A 33 17.18 6.84 -17.73
C ASP A 33 16.13 5.72 -17.82
N LYS A 34 15.40 5.47 -16.73
CA LYS A 34 14.38 4.41 -16.62
C LYS A 34 12.96 4.98 -16.54
N VAL A 35 12.82 6.25 -16.19
CA VAL A 35 11.51 6.87 -15.95
C VAL A 35 11.35 8.18 -16.71
N GLU A 36 10.11 8.54 -16.98
CA GLU A 36 9.76 9.87 -17.48
C GLU A 36 8.82 10.55 -16.49
N LYS A 37 9.07 11.84 -16.20
CA LYS A 37 8.22 12.63 -15.31
C LYS A 37 6.94 13.05 -16.04
N ILE A 38 5.80 12.96 -15.35
CA ILE A 38 4.50 13.40 -15.87
C ILE A 38 4.18 14.78 -15.26
N GLU A 39 3.87 15.75 -16.12
CA GLU A 39 3.35 17.03 -15.68
C GLU A 39 1.86 16.92 -15.34
N VAL A 40 1.49 17.46 -14.18
CA VAL A 40 0.11 17.47 -13.70
C VAL A 40 -0.52 18.81 -14.03
N CYS A 41 -1.51 18.80 -14.93
CA CYS A 41 -2.31 19.99 -15.22
C CYS A 41 -3.53 20.04 -14.29
N THR A 42 -3.58 20.98 -13.34
CA THR A 42 -4.74 21.05 -12.42
C THR A 42 -5.05 22.44 -11.86
N ASN A 43 -6.32 22.82 -12.01
CA ASN A 43 -7.09 23.75 -11.16
C ASN A 43 -7.99 22.93 -10.22
N CYS A 44 -7.42 22.12 -9.34
CA CYS A 44 -8.22 21.39 -8.35
C CYS A 44 -7.67 21.56 -6.93
N GLU A 45 -8.60 21.50 -5.98
CA GLU A 45 -8.31 21.70 -4.57
C GLU A 45 -7.70 20.45 -3.95
N SER A 46 -6.87 20.65 -2.93
CA SER A 46 -6.41 19.58 -2.06
C SER A 46 -7.61 19.04 -1.29
N MET A 47 -7.90 17.74 -1.48
CA MET A 47 -8.91 17.01 -0.72
C MET A 47 -8.28 15.76 -0.09
N PHE A 48 -8.98 15.16 0.88
CA PHE A 48 -8.63 13.83 1.40
C PHE A 48 -7.23 13.71 2.03
N GLY A 49 -6.67 14.84 2.48
CA GLY A 49 -5.35 14.89 3.10
C GLY A 49 -4.19 14.75 2.10
N LEU A 50 -4.43 14.97 0.80
CA LEU A 50 -3.41 15.02 -0.24
C LEU A 50 -2.75 16.41 -0.30
N LYS A 51 -1.50 16.50 -0.74
CA LYS A 51 -0.84 17.76 -1.10
C LYS A 51 -1.51 18.35 -2.35
N HIS A 52 -1.30 19.64 -2.63
CA HIS A 52 -1.80 20.22 -3.87
C HIS A 52 -1.18 19.49 -5.07
N PRO A 53 -1.91 19.17 -6.16
CA PRO A 53 -1.36 18.33 -7.23
C PRO A 53 -0.15 18.91 -7.97
N LYS A 54 0.01 20.25 -7.93
CA LYS A 54 1.25 20.93 -8.37
C LYS A 54 2.51 20.49 -7.61
N GLU A 55 2.37 19.95 -6.41
CA GLU A 55 3.47 19.43 -5.58
C GLU A 55 3.72 17.94 -5.84
N TRP A 56 2.91 17.27 -6.67
CA TRP A 56 3.05 15.84 -6.89
C TRP A 56 4.23 15.55 -7.84
N GLU A 57 4.98 14.51 -7.48
CA GLU A 57 6.02 13.95 -8.33
C GLU A 57 5.51 12.63 -8.90
N ILE A 58 5.17 12.64 -10.19
CA ILE A 58 4.61 11.48 -10.90
C ILE A 58 5.59 11.02 -11.98
N TYR A 59 5.77 9.70 -12.07
CA TYR A 59 6.70 9.07 -12.99
C TYR A 59 6.03 7.90 -13.73
N LYS A 60 6.27 7.76 -15.03
CA LYS A 60 6.01 6.52 -15.78
C LYS A 60 7.31 5.74 -15.98
N LEU A 61 7.22 4.42 -16.02
CA LEU A 61 8.36 3.55 -16.30
C LEU A 61 8.47 3.33 -17.81
N ILE A 62 9.62 3.64 -18.42
CA ILE A 62 9.82 3.60 -19.89
C ILE A 62 9.59 2.18 -20.42
N SER A 63 10.05 1.16 -19.68
CA SER A 63 9.92 -0.25 -20.07
C SER A 63 8.51 -0.83 -19.89
N ASN A 64 7.61 -0.14 -19.19
CA ASN A 64 6.31 -0.70 -18.79
C ASN A 64 5.19 0.33 -19.01
N SER A 65 4.68 0.37 -20.24
CA SER A 65 3.53 1.21 -20.58
C SER A 65 2.34 0.92 -19.66
N GLY A 66 1.69 1.98 -19.19
CA GLY A 66 0.58 1.93 -18.23
C GLY A 66 1.01 1.92 -16.76
N PHE A 67 2.29 1.74 -16.43
CA PHE A 67 2.76 1.87 -15.05
C PHE A 67 2.96 3.34 -14.65
N ILE A 68 2.33 3.75 -13.54
CA ILE A 68 2.45 5.09 -12.97
C ILE A 68 2.87 4.97 -11.50
N PHE A 69 3.91 5.68 -11.11
CA PHE A 69 4.34 5.83 -9.74
C PHE A 69 4.14 7.27 -9.27
N ILE A 70 3.39 7.46 -8.18
CA ILE A 70 3.18 8.77 -7.55
C ILE A 70 3.94 8.77 -6.22
N LYS A 71 4.98 9.59 -6.12
CA LYS A 71 5.76 9.71 -4.89
C LYS A 71 4.92 10.44 -3.84
N ASN A 72 4.79 9.82 -2.66
CA ASN A 72 4.01 10.26 -1.50
C ASN A 72 3.24 11.58 -1.68
N PRO A 73 2.02 11.52 -2.24
CA PRO A 73 1.18 12.70 -2.47
C PRO A 73 0.44 13.13 -1.20
N PHE A 74 0.64 12.46 -0.05
CA PHE A 74 -0.11 12.74 1.17
C PHE A 74 0.57 13.76 2.06
N THR A 75 -0.23 14.56 2.76
CA THR A 75 0.20 15.31 3.94
C THR A 75 0.44 14.34 5.12
N PRO A 76 1.26 14.70 6.12
CA PRO A 76 1.44 13.85 7.31
C PRO A 76 0.14 13.53 8.05
N VAL A 77 -0.80 14.48 8.09
CA VAL A 77 -2.13 14.29 8.68
C VAL A 77 -2.95 13.31 7.84
N GLY A 78 -2.95 13.46 6.51
CA GLY A 78 -3.63 12.54 5.60
C GLY A 78 -3.14 11.11 5.71
N GLN A 79 -1.82 10.90 5.79
CA GLN A 79 -1.26 9.55 5.99
C GLN A 79 -1.78 8.91 7.28
N ARG A 80 -1.71 9.63 8.42
CA ARG A 80 -2.20 9.13 9.70
C ARG A 80 -3.70 8.84 9.65
N TYR A 81 -4.48 9.71 9.01
CA TYR A 81 -5.91 9.51 8.82
C TYR A 81 -6.16 8.18 8.08
N TRP A 82 -5.54 7.97 6.92
CA TRP A 82 -5.76 6.75 6.13
C TRP A 82 -5.23 5.49 6.81
N ILE A 83 -4.10 5.56 7.52
CA ILE A 83 -3.61 4.46 8.37
C ILE A 83 -4.68 4.10 9.41
N MET A 84 -5.24 5.08 10.12
CA MET A 84 -6.27 4.83 11.12
C MET A 84 -7.56 4.27 10.51
N ARG A 85 -7.96 4.71 9.31
CA ARG A 85 -9.09 4.10 8.59
C ARG A 85 -8.83 2.62 8.31
N CYS A 86 -7.65 2.27 7.81
CA CYS A 86 -7.26 0.89 7.52
C CYS A 86 -7.20 -0.02 8.74
N LEU A 87 -6.76 0.51 9.90
CA LEU A 87 -6.62 -0.28 11.12
C LEU A 87 -7.91 -0.31 11.94
N LYS A 88 -8.68 0.79 12.00
CA LYS A 88 -9.83 0.91 12.90
C LYS A 88 -11.16 0.66 12.21
N ASP A 89 -11.34 1.12 10.99
CA ASP A 89 -12.67 1.22 10.37
C ASP A 89 -12.91 0.16 9.30
N TYR A 90 -11.95 -0.06 8.39
CA TYR A 90 -12.12 -0.99 7.27
C TYR A 90 -12.21 -2.47 7.65
N PRO A 91 -11.60 -2.95 8.75
CA PRO A 91 -11.79 -4.32 9.21
C PRO A 91 -13.11 -4.54 9.96
N ARG A 92 -13.86 -3.47 10.28
CA ARG A 92 -15.15 -3.60 10.97
C ARG A 92 -16.19 -4.21 10.04
N SER A 93 -17.09 -5.00 10.64
CA SER A 93 -18.35 -5.40 10.01
C SER A 93 -19.07 -4.14 9.47
N PRO A 94 -19.65 -4.18 8.25
CA PRO A 94 -19.95 -5.36 7.44
C PRO A 94 -18.83 -5.86 6.51
N ASN A 95 -17.66 -5.22 6.50
CA ASN A 95 -16.57 -5.62 5.61
C ASN A 95 -16.04 -7.01 5.97
N LYS A 96 -15.60 -7.76 4.94
CA LYS A 96 -15.06 -9.12 5.14
C LYS A 96 -13.57 -9.10 5.36
N THR A 97 -13.10 -9.89 6.32
CA THR A 97 -11.68 -10.05 6.65
C THR A 97 -11.25 -11.50 6.67
N ASN A 98 -9.93 -11.75 6.74
CA ASN A 98 -9.41 -13.10 6.95
C ASN A 98 -9.78 -13.68 8.33
N LEU A 99 -10.17 -12.85 9.29
CA LEU A 99 -10.50 -13.28 10.65
C LEU A 99 -11.89 -13.91 10.72
N ASP A 100 -12.79 -13.53 9.80
CA ASP A 100 -14.16 -14.06 9.72
C ASP A 100 -14.16 -15.57 9.46
N ALA A 101 -13.21 -16.07 8.67
CA ALA A 101 -13.06 -17.49 8.35
C ALA A 101 -12.72 -18.35 9.59
N HIS A 102 -12.15 -17.75 10.63
CA HIS A 102 -11.72 -18.45 11.84
C HIS A 102 -12.76 -18.36 12.96
N SER A 103 -13.98 -17.87 12.68
CA SER A 103 -15.04 -17.68 13.70
C SER A 103 -14.54 -16.96 14.95
N VAL A 104 -13.60 -16.01 14.77
CA VAL A 104 -13.16 -15.14 15.86
C VAL A 104 -14.27 -14.13 16.09
N ILE A 105 -15.27 -14.55 16.85
CA ILE A 105 -16.47 -13.78 17.15
C ILE A 105 -16.09 -12.80 18.27
N GLY A 106 -15.83 -11.55 17.89
CA GLY A 106 -15.59 -10.45 18.81
C GLY A 106 -15.78 -9.12 18.08
N GLU A 107 -16.20 -8.08 18.81
CA GLU A 107 -16.24 -6.73 18.26
C GLU A 107 -14.83 -6.30 17.82
N TRP A 108 -14.68 -5.72 16.63
CA TRP A 108 -13.38 -5.21 16.17
C TRP A 108 -12.95 -4.01 17.01
N SER A 109 -12.13 -4.29 18.02
CA SER A 109 -11.55 -3.32 18.95
C SER A 109 -10.02 -3.44 18.99
N PRO A 110 -9.31 -3.00 17.92
CA PRO A 110 -7.89 -3.26 17.73
C PRO A 110 -6.94 -2.56 18.72
N PHE A 111 -7.49 -1.75 19.65
CA PHE A 111 -6.73 -0.94 20.61
C PHE A 111 -7.25 -1.05 22.06
N ASN A 112 -8.18 -1.97 22.35
CA ASN A 112 -8.85 -2.05 23.66
C ASN A 112 -8.20 -3.05 24.64
N ASP A 113 -7.15 -3.77 24.25
CA ASP A 113 -6.50 -4.69 25.19
C ASP A 113 -5.62 -3.92 26.18
N SER A 114 -6.05 -3.84 27.44
CA SER A 114 -5.32 -3.19 28.55
C SER A 114 -3.93 -3.79 28.79
N ASN A 115 -3.67 -5.00 28.27
CA ASN A 115 -2.36 -5.65 28.33
C ASN A 115 -1.46 -5.35 27.12
N GLY A 116 -1.89 -4.47 26.20
CA GLY A 116 -1.14 -4.09 25.00
C GLY A 116 -1.07 -5.18 23.92
N ASN A 117 -1.73 -6.32 24.13
CA ASN A 117 -1.73 -7.45 23.22
C ASN A 117 -2.81 -7.27 22.13
N ASN A 118 -2.48 -6.55 21.06
CA ASN A 118 -3.37 -6.41 19.89
C ASN A 118 -3.39 -7.70 19.04
N LEU A 119 -3.75 -8.83 19.63
CA LEU A 119 -3.76 -10.18 19.04
C LEU A 119 -4.55 -10.26 17.73
N LEU A 120 -5.69 -9.57 17.64
CA LEU A 120 -6.50 -9.52 16.43
C LEU A 120 -5.85 -8.68 15.33
N LEU A 121 -5.30 -7.52 15.69
CA LEU A 121 -4.60 -6.64 14.75
C LEU A 121 -3.39 -7.35 14.13
N ASN A 122 -2.62 -8.06 14.95
CA ASN A 122 -1.45 -8.83 14.51
C ASN A 122 -1.81 -10.04 13.62
N LYS A 123 -3.07 -10.49 13.64
CA LYS A 123 -3.59 -11.58 12.81
C LYS A 123 -4.33 -11.10 11.56
N LEU A 124 -4.68 -9.82 11.47
CA LEU A 124 -5.30 -9.23 10.27
C LEU A 124 -4.32 -9.28 9.10
N ARG A 125 -4.80 -9.71 7.93
CA ARG A 125 -4.01 -9.84 6.69
C ARG A 125 -4.69 -9.14 5.51
N TRP A 126 -6.02 -9.18 5.46
CA TRP A 126 -6.79 -8.50 4.42
C TRP A 126 -8.19 -8.10 4.92
N ALA A 127 -8.73 -7.06 4.30
CA ALA A 127 -10.12 -6.65 4.37
C ALA A 127 -10.62 -6.33 2.96
N THR A 128 -11.87 -6.65 2.63
CA THR A 128 -12.50 -6.32 1.35
C THR A 128 -13.64 -5.33 1.57
N LEU A 129 -13.73 -4.34 0.68
CA LEU A 129 -14.69 -3.25 0.75
C LEU A 129 -15.60 -3.30 -0.49
N GLY A 130 -16.89 -3.02 -0.34
CA GLY A 130 -17.84 -3.03 -1.46
C GLY A 130 -18.12 -4.44 -1.97
N TYR A 131 -17.90 -4.69 -3.27
CA TYR A 131 -18.03 -6.04 -3.82
C TYR A 131 -16.92 -6.95 -3.29
N HIS A 132 -17.30 -7.90 -2.44
CA HIS A 132 -16.35 -8.79 -1.78
C HIS A 132 -15.84 -9.84 -2.75
N HIS A 133 -14.52 -9.83 -2.98
CA HIS A 133 -13.84 -10.85 -3.76
C HIS A 133 -13.98 -12.21 -3.08
N ASN A 134 -14.43 -13.21 -3.85
CA ASN A 134 -14.55 -14.58 -3.37
C ASN A 134 -13.33 -15.40 -3.80
N TRP A 135 -12.39 -15.57 -2.88
CA TRP A 135 -11.14 -16.30 -3.11
C TRP A 135 -11.33 -17.74 -3.62
N ASN A 136 -12.48 -18.38 -3.36
CA ASN A 136 -12.77 -19.74 -3.84
C ASN A 136 -13.20 -19.78 -5.31
N THR A 137 -13.86 -18.72 -5.78
CA THR A 137 -14.41 -18.65 -7.14
C THR A 137 -13.62 -17.72 -8.06
N LYS A 138 -12.66 -16.96 -7.52
CA LYS A 138 -11.90 -15.89 -8.17
C LYS A 138 -12.81 -14.74 -8.61
#